data_AF-A0AAZ3Q8G6-F1
#
_entry.id   AF-A0AAZ3Q8G6-F1
#
_cell.length_a   1.000
_cell.length_b   1.000
_cell.length_c   1.000
_cell.angle_alpha   90.00
_cell.angle_beta   90.00
_cell.angle_gamma   90.00
#
_symmetry.space_group_name_H-M   'P 1'
#
loop_
_entity.id
_entity.type
_entity.pdbx_description
1 polymer ?
#
loop_
_entity_poly.entity_id
_entity_poly.type
_entity_poly.pdbx_seq_one_letter_code
_entity_poly.pdbx_strand_id
1 'polypeptide(L)'
;LLSISLFPSFFPFLHLSSLSSPLGKMEFVTVGRYDASLPPDQRFDMEREITWVKNSTQVPVSVCSESCPPGTRKAVQKGRPVCCYDCIQCAEGEISNNTGRTIGTVGKNV
;
A
#
# COMPACT_ATOMS: atom_id res chain seq x y z
N LEU A 1 8.31 -20.57 35.09
CA LEU A 1 9.36 -19.93 34.26
C LEU A 1 8.66 -18.93 33.31
N LEU A 2 8.22 -17.79 33.86
CA LEU A 2 7.68 -16.68 33.07
C LEU A 2 8.87 -15.83 32.66
N SER A 3 9.36 -16.02 31.44
CA SER A 3 10.33 -15.11 30.83
C SER A 3 9.62 -13.78 30.55
N ILE A 4 9.63 -12.89 31.55
CA ILE A 4 9.25 -11.49 31.35
C ILE A 4 10.31 -10.92 30.40
N SER A 5 9.93 -10.71 29.15
CA SER A 5 10.76 -10.10 28.13
C SER A 5 11.18 -8.71 28.61
N LEU A 6 12.48 -8.54 28.90
CA LEU A 6 13.08 -7.27 29.35
C LEU A 6 13.19 -6.22 28.22
N PHE A 7 12.75 -6.55 27.00
CA PHE A 7 12.66 -5.61 25.90
C PHE A 7 11.23 -5.08 25.80
N PRO A 8 11.02 -3.77 25.62
CA PRO A 8 9.69 -3.25 25.37
C PRO A 8 9.17 -3.89 24.08
N SER A 9 8.07 -4.64 24.18
CA SER A 9 7.35 -5.16 23.00
C SER A 9 6.70 -4.04 22.19
N PHE A 10 6.66 -2.83 22.75
CA PHE A 10 5.96 -1.67 22.25
C PHE A 10 6.93 -0.59 21.77
N PHE A 11 6.73 -0.12 20.54
CA PHE A 11 7.52 0.93 19.92
C PHE A 11 6.59 2.06 19.42
N PRO A 12 6.90 3.34 19.67
CA PRO A 12 6.15 4.44 19.08
C PRO A 12 6.41 4.49 17.57
N PHE A 13 5.36 4.72 16.79
CA PHE A 13 5.45 5.00 15.37
C PHE A 13 5.51 6.51 15.16
N LEU A 14 6.69 7.00 14.75
CA LEU A 14 7.00 8.42 14.61
C LEU A 14 6.84 8.86 13.15
N HIS A 15 6.18 9.99 12.94
CA HIS A 15 6.12 10.70 11.67
C HIS A 15 6.96 11.98 11.74
N LEU A 16 7.69 12.28 10.67
CA LEU A 16 8.42 13.53 10.56
C LEU A 16 7.50 14.61 10.00
N SER A 17 7.06 15.54 10.83
CA SER A 17 6.31 16.71 10.37
C SER A 17 7.28 17.84 10.03
N SER A 18 7.18 18.37 8.81
CA SER A 18 7.84 19.65 8.49
C SER A 18 7.02 20.76 9.15
N LEU A 19 7.28 21.06 10.41
CA LEU A 19 6.74 22.28 11.00
C LEU A 19 7.38 23.45 10.23
N SER A 20 6.57 24.18 9.46
CA SER A 20 6.99 25.38 8.71
C SER A 20 7.30 26.51 9.69
N SER A 21 8.34 26.33 10.51
CA SER A 21 8.91 27.33 11.38
C SER A 21 9.95 28.14 10.60
N PRO A 22 10.18 29.42 10.93
CA PRO A 22 11.18 30.26 10.26
C PRO A 22 12.62 29.74 10.39
N LEU A 23 12.85 28.70 11.21
CA LEU A 23 14.14 28.06 11.46
C LEU A 23 14.31 26.70 10.76
N GLY A 24 13.31 26.24 9.97
CA GLY A 24 13.38 24.94 9.29
C GLY A 24 13.50 23.75 10.26
N LYS A 25 13.01 23.90 11.49
CA LYS A 25 13.13 22.87 12.53
C LYS A 25 12.18 21.71 12.22
N MET A 26 12.75 20.53 11.97
CA MET A 26 12.01 19.29 11.82
C MET A 26 11.58 18.77 13.20
N GLU A 27 10.34 18.32 13.33
CA GLU A 27 9.80 17.74 14.56
C GLU A 27 9.30 16.32 14.29
N PHE A 28 9.61 15.41 15.21
CA PHE A 28 9.05 14.07 15.20
C PHE A 28 7.79 14.05 16.06
N VAL A 29 6.68 13.61 15.46
CA VAL A 29 5.39 13.47 16.14
C VAL A 29 5.03 12.00 16.18
N THR A 30 4.68 11.49 17.35
CA THR A 30 4.11 10.13 17.45
C THR A 30 2.72 10.10 16.81
N VAL A 31 2.52 9.22 15.84
CA VAL A 31 1.24 9.07 15.12
C VAL A 31 0.59 7.69 15.34
N GLY A 32 1.31 6.76 15.96
CA GLY A 32 0.77 5.45 16.30
C GLY A 32 1.70 4.65 17.19
N ARG A 33 1.37 3.37 17.37
CA ARG A 33 2.11 2.43 18.19
C ARG A 33 2.24 1.09 17.48
N TYR A 34 3.41 0.48 17.60
CA TYR A 34 3.67 -0.88 17.16
C TYR A 34 3.85 -1.78 18.38
N ASP A 35 3.09 -2.87 18.49
CA ASP A 35 3.22 -3.91 19.51
C ASP A 35 3.58 -5.27 18.88
N ALA A 36 4.82 -5.68 19.06
CA ALA A 36 5.33 -6.95 18.55
C ALA A 36 4.72 -8.18 19.24
N SER A 37 4.07 -8.01 20.40
CA SER A 37 3.45 -9.10 21.15
C SER A 37 2.08 -9.52 20.62
N LEU A 38 1.45 -8.69 19.78
CA LEU A 38 0.12 -8.95 19.22
C LEU A 38 0.18 -9.80 17.93
N PRO A 39 -0.95 -10.40 17.52
CA PRO A 39 -1.12 -11.00 16.19
C PRO A 39 -0.82 -10.00 15.06
N PRO A 40 -0.31 -10.44 13.89
CA PRO A 40 0.17 -9.56 12.81
C PRO A 40 -0.77 -8.43 12.38
N ASP A 41 -2.07 -8.70 12.36
CA ASP A 41 -3.16 -7.79 12.01
C ASP A 41 -3.43 -6.70 13.07
N GLN A 42 -2.93 -6.89 14.29
CA GLN A 42 -3.17 -6.01 15.45
C GLN A 42 -1.89 -5.36 15.96
N ARG A 43 -0.73 -5.65 15.36
CA ARG A 43 0.56 -5.10 15.80
C ARG A 43 0.68 -3.61 15.61
N PHE A 44 -0.11 -3.00 14.73
CA PHE A 44 0.00 -1.59 14.43
C PHE A 44 -1.33 -0.89 14.71
N ASP A 45 -1.27 0.12 15.57
CA ASP A 45 -2.41 0.97 15.90
C ASP A 45 -2.08 2.43 15.54
N MET A 46 -3.02 3.09 14.86
CA MET A 46 -2.87 4.47 14.39
C MET A 46 -3.62 5.38 15.37
N GLU A 47 -2.87 6.15 16.16
CA GLU A 47 -3.45 7.03 17.18
C GLU A 47 -3.86 8.39 16.61
N ARG A 48 -3.23 8.83 15.51
CA ARG A 48 -3.46 10.15 14.89
C ARG A 48 -3.31 10.08 13.37
N GLU A 49 -4.01 10.96 12.65
CA GLU A 49 -3.83 11.09 11.20
C GLU A 49 -2.45 11.65 10.83
N ILE A 50 -1.88 11.12 9.76
CA ILE A 50 -0.61 11.59 9.19
C ILE A 50 -0.88 12.75 8.25
N THR A 51 -0.27 13.90 8.51
CA THR A 51 -0.20 15.00 7.54
C THR A 51 0.94 14.73 6.55
N TRP A 52 0.57 14.44 5.31
CA TRP A 52 1.47 14.23 4.19
C TRP A 52 1.96 15.57 3.61
N VAL A 53 2.80 15.48 2.58
CA VAL A 53 3.39 16.63 1.89
C VAL A 53 2.30 17.61 1.43
N LYS A 54 2.58 18.91 1.50
CA LYS A 54 1.64 20.00 1.19
C LYS A 54 0.40 20.06 2.10
N ASN A 55 0.53 19.64 3.36
CA ASN A 55 -0.55 19.65 4.35
C ASN A 55 -1.77 18.80 3.93
N SER A 56 -1.56 17.74 3.15
CA SER A 56 -2.62 16.82 2.75
C SER A 56 -2.82 15.73 3.78
N THR A 57 -4.07 15.39 4.11
CA THR A 57 -4.39 14.18 4.91
C THR A 57 -4.64 12.95 4.02
N GLN A 58 -4.68 13.13 2.69
CA GLN A 58 -4.89 12.02 1.76
C GLN A 58 -3.65 11.13 1.69
N VAL A 59 -3.85 9.84 1.95
CA VAL A 59 -2.81 8.82 1.81
C VAL A 59 -2.32 8.78 0.34
N PRO A 60 -1.01 8.94 0.10
CA PRO A 60 -0.47 8.93 -1.25
C PRO A 60 -0.57 7.54 -1.86
N VAL A 61 -0.94 7.50 -3.14
CA VAL A 61 -0.93 6.26 -3.92
C VAL A 61 0.51 5.88 -4.23
N SER A 62 0.91 4.66 -3.88
CA SER A 62 2.28 4.14 -4.05
C SER A 62 2.31 2.85 -4.89
N VAL A 63 1.65 2.87 -6.05
CA VAL A 63 1.62 1.72 -6.98
C VAL A 63 2.60 1.92 -8.14
N CYS A 64 3.16 0.82 -8.66
CA CYS A 64 4.03 0.84 -9.84
C CYS A 64 3.24 1.06 -11.14
N SER A 65 2.07 0.41 -11.22
CA SER A 65 1.15 0.49 -12.35
C SER A 65 -0.25 0.75 -11.83
N GLU A 66 -0.99 1.63 -12.49
CA GLU A 66 -2.39 1.89 -12.16
C GLU A 66 -3.26 0.66 -12.42
N SER A 67 -4.50 0.71 -11.94
CA SER A 67 -5.50 -0.31 -12.26
C SER A 67 -5.87 -0.25 -13.74
N CYS A 68 -5.86 -1.41 -14.40
CA CYS A 68 -6.22 -1.47 -15.82
C CYS A 68 -7.72 -1.19 -16.04
N PRO A 69 -8.07 -0.36 -17.04
CA PRO A 69 -9.46 -0.08 -17.37
C PRO A 69 -10.15 -1.34 -17.95
N PRO A 70 -11.50 -1.38 -17.89
CA PRO A 70 -12.27 -2.45 -18.54
C PRO A 70 -11.89 -2.63 -20.01
N GLY A 71 -11.79 -3.88 -20.47
CA GLY A 71 -11.36 -4.22 -21.84
C GLY A 71 -9.85 -4.41 -21.98
N THR A 72 -9.08 -4.22 -20.91
CA THR A 72 -7.64 -4.46 -20.89
C THR A 72 -7.24 -5.45 -19.80
N ARG A 73 -6.14 -6.17 -20.04
CA ARG A 73 -5.54 -7.14 -19.12
C ARG A 73 -4.13 -6.74 -18.74
N LYS A 74 -3.71 -7.19 -17.55
CA LYS A 74 -2.35 -6.97 -17.03
C LYS A 74 -1.35 -7.86 -17.79
N ALA A 75 -0.27 -7.27 -18.28
CA ALA A 75 0.89 -7.97 -18.83
C ALA A 75 2.12 -7.63 -17.98
N VAL A 76 2.71 -8.65 -17.33
CA VAL A 76 3.90 -8.44 -16.49
C VAL A 76 5.08 -8.00 -17.37
N GLN A 77 5.75 -6.93 -16.94
CA GLN A 77 6.93 -6.43 -17.63
C GLN A 77 8.14 -7.33 -17.32
N LYS A 78 8.77 -7.88 -18.36
CA LYS A 78 10.00 -8.68 -18.20
C LYS A 78 11.09 -7.83 -17.54
N GLY A 79 11.73 -8.38 -16.51
CA GLY A 79 12.80 -7.68 -15.78
C GLY A 79 12.34 -6.66 -14.74
N ARG A 80 11.03 -6.51 -14.50
CA ARG A 80 10.47 -5.69 -13.41
C ARG A 80 9.75 -6.54 -12.35
N PRO A 81 9.52 -6.01 -11.13
CA PRO A 81 8.74 -6.70 -10.11
C PRO A 81 7.33 -7.04 -10.58
N VAL A 82 6.74 -8.09 -10.00
CA VAL A 82 5.41 -8.61 -10.38
C VAL A 82 4.26 -7.60 -10.23
N CYS A 83 4.42 -6.56 -9.42
CA CYS A 83 3.46 -5.48 -9.26
C CYS A 83 3.48 -4.45 -10.41
N CYS A 84 4.50 -4.49 -11.28
CA CYS A 84 4.62 -3.63 -12.45
C CYS A 84 4.13 -4.36 -13.70
N TYR A 85 3.12 -3.81 -14.34
CA TYR A 85 2.47 -4.39 -15.51
C TYR A 85 1.98 -3.33 -16.48
N ASP A 86 1.83 -3.72 -17.74
CA ASP A 86 1.17 -2.92 -18.78
C ASP A 86 -0.28 -3.36 -18.94
N CYS A 87 -1.14 -2.43 -19.35
CA CYS A 87 -2.51 -2.72 -19.72
C CYS A 87 -2.58 -2.91 -21.23
N ILE A 88 -2.82 -4.15 -21.65
CA ILE A 88 -2.96 -4.51 -23.07
C ILE A 88 -4.39 -4.91 -23.37
N GLN A 89 -4.87 -4.63 -24.58
CA GLN A 89 -6.23 -4.96 -24.99
C GLN A 89 -6.49 -6.47 -24.86
N CYS A 90 -7.66 -6.83 -24.37
CA CYS A 90 -8.11 -8.21 -24.40
C CYS A 90 -8.18 -8.69 -25.85
N ALA A 91 -7.87 -9.97 -26.08
CA ALA A 91 -8.14 -10.59 -27.37
C ALA A 91 -9.66 -10.71 -27.57
N GLU A 92 -10.09 -10.79 -28.83
CA GLU A 92 -11.50 -11.01 -29.17
C GLU A 92 -12.00 -12.30 -28.49
N GLY A 93 -13.05 -12.19 -27.65
CA GLY A 93 -13.58 -13.30 -26.84
C GLY A 93 -13.07 -13.41 -25.39
N GLU A 94 -12.21 -12.50 -24.93
CA GLU A 94 -11.77 -12.41 -23.52
C GLU A 94 -12.34 -11.16 -22.82
N ILE A 95 -12.88 -11.31 -21.61
CA ILE A 95 -13.45 -10.18 -20.83
C ILE A 95 -12.74 -10.06 -19.48
N SER A 96 -12.28 -8.86 -19.16
CA SER A 96 -11.77 -8.49 -17.83
C SER A 96 -12.94 -7.99 -16.96
N ASN A 97 -13.72 -8.90 -16.36
CA ASN A 97 -14.94 -8.51 -15.61
C ASN A 97 -14.65 -7.89 -14.23
N ASN A 98 -13.42 -7.97 -13.72
CA ASN A 98 -13.04 -7.25 -12.49
C ASN A 98 -11.57 -6.86 -12.49
N THR A 99 -11.32 -5.67 -11.96
CA THR A 99 -10.04 -4.97 -11.83
C THR A 99 -8.96 -5.92 -11.28
N GLY A 100 -8.18 -6.51 -12.18
CA GLY A 100 -6.98 -7.27 -11.83
C GLY A 100 -7.09 -8.81 -11.76
N ARG A 101 -8.19 -9.44 -12.19
CA ARG A 101 -8.24 -10.90 -12.36
C ARG A 101 -8.56 -11.26 -13.80
N THR A 102 -7.56 -11.75 -14.54
CA THR A 102 -7.78 -12.45 -15.81
C THR A 102 -8.67 -13.67 -15.55
N ILE A 103 -9.91 -13.63 -16.02
CA ILE A 103 -10.74 -14.82 -16.22
C ILE A 103 -10.82 -14.99 -17.74
N GLY A 104 -10.03 -15.89 -18.33
CA GLY A 104 -10.42 -16.50 -19.61
C GLY A 104 -11.54 -17.51 -19.32
N THR A 105 -12.58 -17.74 -20.13
CA THR A 105 -12.87 -17.51 -21.56
C THR A 105 -14.40 -17.42 -21.76
N VAL A 106 -14.91 -16.71 -22.78
CA VAL A 106 -16.09 -17.19 -23.55
C VAL A 106 -15.86 -16.87 -25.03
N GLY A 107 -15.36 -17.88 -25.75
CA GLY A 107 -15.06 -17.81 -27.18
C GLY A 107 -14.81 -19.20 -27.78
N LYS A 108 -15.73 -20.14 -27.55
CA LYS A 108 -15.93 -21.28 -28.46
C LYS A 108 -17.42 -21.56 -28.59
N ASN A 109 -18.03 -21.02 -29.63
CA ASN A 109 -19.00 -21.78 -30.40
C ASN A 109 -18.44 -21.86 -31.82
N VAL A 110 -17.88 -23.03 -32.13
CA VAL A 110 -18.04 -23.60 -33.47
C VAL A 110 -19.52 -23.89 -33.66
#